data_AF-A0AA51DW55-F1
#
_entry.id   AF-A0AA51DW55-F1
#
_cell.length_a   1.000
_cell.length_b   1.000
_cell.length_c   1.000
_cell.angle_alpha   90.00
_cell.angle_beta   90.00
_cell.angle_gamma   90.00
#
_symmetry.space_group_name_H-M   'P 1'
#
loop_
_entity.id
_entity.type
_entity.pdbx_description
1 polymer ?
#
loop_
_entity_poly.entity_id
_entity_poly.type
_entity_poly.pdbx_seq_one_letter_code
_entity_poly.pdbx_strand_id
1 'polypeptide(L)'
;MTKKFLGKKQMYIVILVIIFALMNSYHSNVLAAKADKTPPTTPVNLRAVTISDLSASFTWNASYDKVGIISYNLYKNNVLIGNTSATTFTANGLAPSTTYQFSVKAKDTAGNLSSSSNILTIKTLSVTPTVTPTPTVTPTPTVTPVPSATPSPTVTPTPIVSVTPTPTVSPAPIVPQQRIVGYYAAWAAYSGFYPNMVDAGKLTHINYAFANIGSDLKITLGYPDIDLINFAKLNELKKLNPELRTIISIGGWSWSGSFSDVALTDASRTIFADSCVDFITKYGFDGVDIDWEYPVSGGLATNVRRTADKQNFTLLMQKLREKLDARGAADGKQYILSFAGAGSYSYINNTELNQLKQYVDYGNIMTYDIHGTWDTYTDFNAPLFSNTDSSPQYKWSMDESVSLWLKTGFPADKIVMGVPFYGYVYSSVPNLNSGLYQTYAGSSSISYGIIAATYLNNPAYVRYFHSQSMVPWLFNGSVFISYEDEQSIGYKAQYIKSKSLGGAMIWELSQDPNRILLNSLYNGLK
;
A
#
# COMPACT_ATOMS: atom_id res chain seq x y z
N MET A 1 -68.70 32.48 35.75
CA MET A 1 -68.48 31.21 35.05
C MET A 1 -68.26 31.49 33.58
N THR A 2 -67.06 31.23 33.05
CA THR A 2 -66.83 31.04 31.61
C THR A 2 -65.49 30.34 31.43
N LYS A 3 -65.46 29.02 31.64
CA LYS A 3 -64.33 28.18 31.23
C LYS A 3 -64.39 28.08 29.70
N LYS A 4 -63.51 28.82 29.01
CA LYS A 4 -63.26 28.62 27.56
C LYS A 4 -62.59 27.26 27.39
N PHE A 5 -63.33 26.30 26.84
CA PHE A 5 -62.75 25.05 26.33
C PHE A 5 -61.93 25.37 25.07
N LEU A 6 -60.66 24.98 25.06
CA LEU A 6 -59.84 24.97 23.85
C LEU A 6 -60.47 24.00 22.84
N GLY A 7 -60.73 24.48 21.63
CA GLY A 7 -61.24 23.64 20.54
C GLY A 7 -60.23 22.54 20.18
N LYS A 8 -60.72 21.36 19.75
CA LYS A 8 -59.91 20.15 19.48
C LYS A 8 -58.60 20.43 18.70
N LYS A 9 -58.61 21.33 17.70
CA LYS A 9 -57.39 21.72 16.95
C LYS A 9 -56.31 22.40 17.81
N GLN A 10 -56.70 23.29 18.73
CA GLN A 10 -55.73 23.94 19.64
C GLN A 10 -55.19 22.96 20.68
N MET A 11 -55.99 21.98 21.11
CA MET A 11 -55.54 20.93 22.02
C MET A 11 -54.51 20.00 21.35
N TYR A 12 -54.70 19.66 20.07
CA TYR A 12 -53.71 18.90 19.30
C TYR A 12 -52.39 19.65 19.09
N ILE A 13 -52.44 20.95 18.83
CA ILE A 13 -51.23 21.79 18.67
C ILE A 13 -50.46 21.88 20.00
N VAL A 14 -51.16 22.05 21.12
CA VAL A 14 -50.53 22.09 22.45
C VAL A 14 -49.89 20.74 22.79
N ILE A 15 -50.55 19.62 22.48
CA ILE A 15 -49.98 18.27 22.67
C ILE A 15 -48.76 18.04 21.78
N LEU A 16 -48.79 18.46 20.51
CA LEU A 16 -47.65 18.36 19.59
C LEU A 16 -46.46 19.22 20.03
N VAL A 17 -46.70 20.43 20.54
CA VAL A 17 -45.64 21.31 21.05
C VAL A 17 -45.05 20.75 22.35
N ILE A 18 -45.86 20.14 23.23
CA ILE A 18 -45.37 19.47 24.44
C ILE A 18 -44.58 18.21 24.08
N ILE A 19 -45.03 17.40 23.12
CA ILE A 19 -44.29 16.23 22.63
C ILE A 19 -42.99 16.66 21.95
N PHE A 20 -42.99 17.73 21.16
CA PHE A 20 -41.78 18.25 20.52
C PHE A 20 -40.80 18.86 21.54
N ALA A 21 -41.29 19.55 22.57
CA ALA A 21 -40.48 20.07 23.66
C ALA A 21 -39.92 18.94 24.55
N LEU A 22 -40.71 17.89 24.81
CA LEU A 22 -40.26 16.69 25.53
C LEU A 22 -39.28 15.85 24.71
N MET A 23 -39.48 15.72 23.39
CA MET A 23 -38.53 15.06 22.49
C MET A 23 -37.24 15.86 22.35
N ASN A 24 -37.29 17.20 22.29
CA ASN A 24 -36.08 18.02 22.29
C ASN A 24 -35.35 17.97 23.63
N SER A 25 -36.05 17.99 24.77
CA SER A 25 -35.39 17.84 26.08
C SER A 25 -34.91 16.42 26.36
N TYR A 26 -35.50 15.39 25.74
CA TYR A 26 -34.96 14.02 25.72
C TYR A 26 -33.75 13.89 24.78
N HIS A 27 -33.76 14.51 23.59
CA HIS A 27 -32.59 14.54 22.69
C HIS A 27 -31.43 15.35 23.26
N SER A 28 -31.71 16.47 23.95
CA SER A 28 -30.68 17.27 24.62
C SER A 28 -30.10 16.58 25.87
N ASN A 29 -30.88 15.76 26.59
CA ASN A 29 -30.39 15.03 27.77
C ASN A 29 -29.84 13.63 27.46
N VAL A 30 -30.14 13.05 26.29
CA VAL A 30 -29.51 11.79 25.82
C VAL A 30 -28.18 12.06 25.09
N LEU A 31 -27.96 13.28 24.57
CA LEU A 31 -26.65 13.72 24.05
C LEU A 31 -25.71 14.30 25.14
N ALA A 32 -26.21 14.50 26.36
CA ALA A 32 -25.39 14.85 27.53
C ALA A 32 -24.98 13.62 28.36
N ALA A 33 -25.10 12.41 27.80
CA ALA A 33 -24.54 11.19 28.37
C ALA A 33 -23.00 11.20 28.23
N LYS A 34 -22.35 11.86 29.20
CA LYS A 34 -20.93 11.75 29.55
C LYS A 34 -19.94 11.85 28.37
N ALA A 35 -19.84 13.05 27.76
CA ALA A 35 -18.68 13.40 26.94
C ALA A 35 -17.40 13.06 27.73
N ASP A 36 -16.53 12.27 27.12
CA ASP A 36 -15.29 11.86 27.78
C ASP A 36 -14.43 13.09 28.09
N LYS A 37 -13.97 13.18 29.34
CA LYS A 37 -13.08 14.26 29.81
C LYS A 37 -11.72 13.71 30.24
N THR A 38 -11.50 12.40 30.11
CA THR A 38 -10.23 11.77 30.44
C THR A 38 -9.29 11.99 29.25
N PRO A 39 -8.14 12.66 29.42
CA PRO A 39 -7.19 12.78 28.34
C PRO A 39 -6.48 11.46 28.04
N PRO A 40 -6.03 11.25 26.78
CA PRO A 40 -5.22 10.09 26.44
C PRO A 40 -3.94 9.98 27.27
N THR A 41 -3.35 8.78 27.30
CA THR A 41 -2.01 8.60 27.83
C THR A 41 -0.99 9.44 27.05
N THR A 42 0.05 9.90 27.73
CA THR A 42 1.11 10.70 27.09
C THR A 42 1.89 9.88 26.08
N PRO A 43 2.12 10.41 24.85
CA PRO A 43 3.05 9.80 23.91
C PRO A 43 4.45 9.74 24.54
N VAL A 44 5.09 8.57 24.48
CA VAL A 44 6.44 8.38 25.04
C VAL A 44 7.45 8.04 23.95
N ASN A 45 8.74 8.17 24.26
CA ASN A 45 9.85 7.80 23.36
C ASN A 45 9.87 8.59 22.04
N LEU A 46 9.59 9.89 22.10
CA LEU A 46 9.78 10.78 20.95
C LEU A 46 11.26 10.84 20.60
N ARG A 47 11.60 10.42 19.36
CA ARG A 47 12.95 10.44 18.82
C ARG A 47 12.96 10.84 17.35
N ALA A 48 14.09 11.38 16.89
CA ALA A 48 14.31 11.65 15.47
C ALA A 48 14.74 10.37 14.76
N VAL A 49 14.19 10.14 13.57
CA VAL A 49 14.55 9.05 12.65
C VAL A 49 15.56 9.56 11.63
N THR A 50 15.31 10.73 11.05
CA THR A 50 16.19 11.40 10.09
C THR A 50 16.27 12.89 10.37
N ILE A 51 17.42 13.49 10.09
CA ILE A 51 17.66 14.93 10.19
C ILE A 51 18.42 15.34 8.92
N SER A 52 17.87 16.28 8.17
CA SER A 52 18.53 16.93 7.04
C SER A 52 18.84 18.39 7.36
N ASP A 53 19.28 19.16 6.37
CA ASP A 53 19.44 20.61 6.48
C ASP A 53 18.10 21.36 6.49
N LEU A 54 17.07 20.82 5.83
CA LEU A 54 15.76 21.48 5.68
C LEU A 54 14.57 20.73 6.30
N SER A 55 14.79 19.55 6.87
CA SER A 55 13.71 18.73 7.45
C SER A 55 14.20 17.79 8.54
N ALA A 56 13.26 17.27 9.34
CA ALA A 56 13.51 16.18 10.27
C ALA A 56 12.26 15.30 10.43
N SER A 57 12.45 13.99 10.53
CA SER A 57 11.37 13.03 10.74
C SER A 57 11.42 12.45 12.14
N PHE A 58 10.26 12.28 12.76
CA PHE A 58 10.10 11.85 14.15
C PHE A 58 9.22 10.63 14.26
N THR A 59 9.44 9.85 15.32
CA THR A 59 8.56 8.75 15.73
C THR A 59 8.44 8.71 17.26
N TRP A 60 7.32 8.18 17.75
CA TRP A 60 7.03 7.98 19.17
C TRP A 60 6.18 6.71 19.38
N ASN A 61 5.97 6.31 20.62
CA ASN A 61 5.08 5.20 20.96
C ASN A 61 3.62 5.67 21.02
N ALA A 62 2.70 4.79 20.61
CA ALA A 62 1.27 5.10 20.61
C ALA A 62 0.73 5.40 22.01
N SER A 63 -0.17 6.38 22.07
CA SER A 63 -1.03 6.66 23.20
C SER A 63 -2.26 5.76 23.19
N TYR A 64 -2.89 5.64 24.34
CA TYR A 64 -4.13 4.90 24.54
C TYR A 64 -5.17 5.83 25.17
N ASP A 65 -6.41 5.72 24.69
CA ASP A 65 -7.58 6.23 25.37
C ASP A 65 -8.75 5.26 25.12
N LYS A 66 -9.68 5.15 26.08
CA LYS A 66 -10.85 4.26 25.97
C LYS A 66 -11.80 4.67 24.83
N VAL A 67 -11.81 5.93 24.41
CA VAL A 67 -12.59 6.40 23.24
C VAL A 67 -11.76 6.49 21.96
N GLY A 68 -10.50 6.05 22.01
CA GLY A 68 -9.59 6.01 20.88
C GLY A 68 -8.85 7.33 20.63
N ILE A 69 -7.70 7.23 19.97
CA ILE A 69 -6.86 8.37 19.57
C ILE A 69 -7.28 8.82 18.18
N ILE A 70 -7.54 10.12 18.00
CA ILE A 70 -7.88 10.69 16.68
C ILE A 70 -6.65 11.28 15.98
N SER A 71 -5.70 11.84 16.74
CA SER A 71 -4.47 12.41 16.18
C SER A 71 -3.39 12.64 17.23
N TYR A 72 -2.18 12.92 16.76
CA TYR A 72 -1.04 13.40 17.52
C TYR A 72 -0.62 14.76 16.97
N ASN A 73 -0.52 15.74 17.86
CA ASN A 73 -0.11 17.10 17.59
C ASN A 73 1.41 17.22 17.80
N LEU A 74 2.15 17.61 16.77
CA LEU A 74 3.59 17.86 16.88
C LEU A 74 3.86 19.36 17.08
N TYR A 75 4.67 19.69 18.08
CA TYR A 75 5.05 21.04 18.43
C TYR A 75 6.53 21.28 18.14
N LYS A 76 6.86 22.38 17.47
CA LYS A 76 8.23 22.89 17.26
C LYS A 76 8.39 24.17 18.08
N ASN A 77 9.35 24.20 19.01
CA ASN A 77 9.57 25.32 19.93
C ASN A 77 8.26 25.78 20.61
N ASN A 78 7.47 24.81 21.10
CA ASN A 78 6.14 24.98 21.70
C ASN A 78 5.02 25.49 20.77
N VAL A 79 5.28 25.66 19.47
CA VAL A 79 4.26 26.03 18.48
C VAL A 79 3.79 24.79 17.74
N LEU A 80 2.46 24.58 17.65
CA LEU A 80 1.88 23.48 16.87
C LEU A 80 2.24 23.65 15.39
N ILE A 81 2.88 22.65 14.80
CA ILE A 81 3.29 22.68 13.38
C ILE A 81 2.50 21.71 12.51
N GLY A 82 1.72 20.83 13.11
CA GLY A 82 0.86 19.90 12.38
C GLY A 82 0.36 18.79 13.29
N ASN A 83 -0.47 17.93 12.71
CA ASN A 83 -0.96 16.72 13.36
C ASN A 83 -0.97 15.53 12.40
N THR A 84 -1.05 14.33 12.96
CA THR A 84 -1.00 13.06 12.22
C THR A 84 -1.81 12.02 12.99
N SER A 85 -2.45 11.06 12.30
CA SER A 85 -3.05 9.90 12.97
C SER A 85 -2.03 8.79 13.25
N ALA A 86 -0.88 8.82 12.57
CA ALA A 86 0.23 7.89 12.77
C ALA A 86 1.10 8.29 13.97
N THR A 87 1.98 7.39 14.39
CA THR A 87 3.01 7.66 15.41
C THR A 87 4.32 8.21 14.80
N THR A 88 4.20 8.87 13.65
CA THR A 88 5.31 9.45 12.89
C THR A 88 4.92 10.79 12.29
N PHE A 89 5.88 11.71 12.18
CA PHE A 89 5.67 13.02 11.54
C PHE A 89 6.98 13.58 10.97
N THR A 90 6.92 14.19 9.79
CA THR A 90 8.06 14.90 9.18
C THR A 90 7.85 16.41 9.22
N ALA A 91 8.73 17.12 9.94
CA ALA A 91 8.77 18.57 9.92
C ALA A 91 9.64 19.04 8.74
N ASN A 92 9.00 19.69 7.77
CA ASN A 92 9.65 20.32 6.62
C ASN A 92 9.88 21.82 6.85
N GLY A 93 10.67 22.45 5.99
CA GLY A 93 10.92 23.90 6.03
C GLY A 93 11.70 24.36 7.26
N LEU A 94 12.61 23.51 7.75
CA LEU A 94 13.58 23.88 8.77
C LEU A 94 14.74 24.67 8.14
N ALA A 95 15.41 25.49 8.95
CA ALA A 95 16.60 26.20 8.52
C ALA A 95 17.85 25.32 8.74
N PRO A 96 18.85 25.35 7.85
CA PRO A 96 20.11 24.62 8.03
C PRO A 96 20.86 25.05 9.29
N SER A 97 21.69 24.15 9.84
CA SER A 97 22.53 24.39 11.03
C SER A 97 21.78 24.95 12.25
N THR A 98 20.47 24.74 12.36
CA THR A 98 19.59 25.37 13.35
C THR A 98 19.08 24.35 14.37
N THR A 99 19.14 24.72 15.65
CA THR A 99 18.64 23.89 16.74
C THR A 99 17.14 24.12 16.95
N TYR A 100 16.39 23.02 17.08
CA TYR A 100 14.95 23.02 17.35
C TYR A 100 14.62 22.08 18.50
N GLN A 101 13.54 22.39 19.22
CA GLN A 101 12.94 21.51 20.22
C GLN A 101 11.59 21.00 19.73
N PHE A 102 11.37 19.69 19.84
CA PHE A 102 10.13 19.04 19.44
C PHE A 102 9.45 18.31 20.60
N SER A 103 8.12 18.30 20.59
CA SER A 103 7.30 17.51 21.51
C SER A 103 5.98 17.11 20.87
N VAL A 104 5.34 16.06 21.38
CA VAL A 104 4.08 15.52 20.84
C VAL A 104 3.02 15.43 21.94
N LYS A 105 1.76 15.69 21.57
CA LYS A 105 0.57 15.38 22.40
C LYS A 105 -0.42 14.55 21.59
N ALA A 106 -0.93 13.46 22.14
CA ALA A 106 -2.08 12.76 21.60
C ALA A 106 -3.38 13.53 21.87
N LYS A 107 -4.34 13.36 20.98
CA LYS A 107 -5.72 13.86 21.03
C LYS A 107 -6.68 12.68 20.86
N ASP A 108 -7.68 12.57 21.73
CA ASP A 108 -8.73 11.55 21.60
C ASP A 108 -9.88 12.00 20.67
N THR A 109 -10.83 11.10 20.42
CA THR A 109 -12.04 11.37 19.63
C THR A 109 -13.02 12.35 20.31
N ALA A 110 -12.92 12.54 21.63
CA ALA A 110 -13.69 13.51 22.39
C ALA A 110 -13.07 14.92 22.40
N GLY A 111 -11.85 15.06 21.89
CA GLY A 111 -11.11 16.31 21.78
C GLY A 111 -10.15 16.61 22.93
N ASN A 112 -9.99 15.72 23.92
CA ASN A 112 -9.05 15.92 25.03
C ASN A 112 -7.61 15.73 24.56
N LEU A 113 -6.68 16.54 25.09
CA LEU A 113 -5.26 16.47 24.81
C LEU A 113 -4.49 15.89 25.99
N SER A 114 -3.65 14.90 25.72
CA SER A 114 -2.70 14.35 26.68
C SER A 114 -1.65 15.38 27.14
N SER A 115 -0.93 15.06 28.22
CA SER A 115 0.31 15.78 28.58
C SER A 115 1.38 15.59 27.50
N SER A 116 2.30 16.54 27.41
CA SER A 116 3.39 16.53 26.42
C SER A 116 4.34 15.34 26.59
N SER A 117 4.83 14.79 25.49
CA SER A 117 5.95 13.84 25.47
C SER A 117 7.24 14.46 26.04
N ASN A 118 8.32 13.67 26.06
CA ASN A 118 9.67 14.21 26.25
C ASN A 118 9.98 15.30 25.21
N ILE A 119 10.79 16.28 25.61
CA ILE A 119 11.34 17.30 24.70
C ILE A 119 12.52 16.69 23.97
N LEU A 120 12.48 16.69 22.64
CA LEU A 120 13.55 16.24 21.77
C LEU A 120 14.25 17.45 21.15
N THR A 121 15.52 17.65 21.48
CA THR A 121 16.35 18.68 20.86
C THR A 121 17.13 18.09 19.68
N ILE A 122 16.99 18.69 18.50
CA ILE A 122 17.78 18.32 17.31
C ILE A 122 18.48 19.54 16.72
N LYS A 123 19.53 19.32 15.93
CA LYS A 123 20.16 20.35 15.11
C LYS A 123 20.19 19.88 13.65
N THR A 124 19.60 20.67 12.75
CA THR A 124 19.65 20.38 11.31
C THR A 124 21.07 20.43 10.77
N LEU A 125 21.30 19.71 9.67
CA LEU A 125 22.60 19.67 9.02
C LEU A 125 22.93 21.02 8.36
N SER A 126 24.20 21.27 8.09
CA SER A 126 24.64 22.40 7.27
C SER A 126 24.36 22.13 5.79
N VAL A 127 24.15 23.19 5.01
CA VAL A 127 24.06 23.09 3.55
C VAL A 127 25.40 22.60 3.00
N THR A 128 25.40 21.46 2.32
CA THR A 128 26.60 20.99 1.60
C THR A 128 26.67 21.71 0.26
N PRO A 129 27.75 22.44 -0.08
CA PRO A 129 27.86 23.07 -1.38
C PRO A 129 27.95 22.00 -2.48
N THR A 130 27.02 22.07 -3.44
CA THR A 130 27.05 21.23 -4.64
C THR A 130 28.32 21.53 -5.44
N VAL A 131 29.22 20.56 -5.56
CA VAL A 131 30.35 20.65 -6.50
C VAL A 131 29.81 20.54 -7.93
N THR A 132 30.01 21.59 -8.71
CA THR A 132 29.72 21.62 -10.15
C THR A 132 30.53 20.52 -10.85
N PRO A 133 29.91 19.57 -11.59
CA PRO A 133 30.67 18.54 -12.29
C PRO A 133 31.45 19.15 -13.47
N THR A 134 32.75 18.87 -13.51
CA THR A 134 33.64 19.15 -14.65
C THR A 134 33.20 18.35 -15.88
N PRO A 135 33.16 18.93 -17.09
CA PRO A 135 32.70 18.23 -18.30
C PRO A 135 33.60 17.02 -18.64
N THR A 136 32.96 15.87 -18.85
CA THR A 136 33.61 14.61 -19.26
C THR A 136 33.85 14.62 -20.78
N VAL A 137 35.08 14.28 -21.19
CA VAL A 137 35.50 14.18 -22.60
C VAL A 137 34.95 12.91 -23.25
N THR A 138 34.32 13.06 -24.41
CA THR A 138 33.76 11.98 -25.25
C THR A 138 34.87 11.11 -25.88
N PRO A 139 34.82 9.77 -25.79
CA PRO A 139 35.74 8.91 -26.53
C PRO A 139 35.35 8.73 -28.01
N THR A 140 36.36 8.76 -28.87
CA THR A 140 36.35 8.56 -30.33
C THR A 140 35.80 7.18 -30.74
N PRO A 141 35.01 7.06 -31.83
CA PRO A 141 34.43 5.79 -32.27
C PRO A 141 35.48 4.82 -32.85
N THR A 142 35.37 3.54 -32.49
CA THR A 142 36.14 2.41 -33.06
C THR A 142 35.51 1.92 -34.37
N VAL A 143 36.37 1.56 -35.33
CA VAL A 143 36.02 1.20 -36.71
C VAL A 143 35.48 -0.24 -36.81
N THR A 144 34.41 -0.43 -37.58
CA THR A 144 33.80 -1.73 -37.93
C THR A 144 34.60 -2.48 -39.00
N PRO A 145 34.84 -3.80 -38.90
CA PRO A 145 35.39 -4.59 -40.01
C PRO A 145 34.32 -5.12 -40.98
N VAL A 146 34.72 -5.20 -42.25
CA VAL A 146 34.00 -5.60 -43.49
C VAL A 146 33.75 -7.12 -43.56
N PRO A 147 32.68 -7.61 -44.21
CA PRO A 147 32.38 -9.05 -44.31
C PRO A 147 33.25 -9.78 -45.36
N SER A 148 33.59 -11.04 -45.10
CA SER A 148 34.24 -11.95 -46.06
C SER A 148 33.41 -13.22 -46.28
N ALA A 149 33.63 -13.82 -47.46
CA ALA A 149 32.71 -14.65 -48.22
C ALA A 149 32.51 -16.10 -47.76
N THR A 150 31.37 -16.64 -48.21
CA THR A 150 30.87 -18.02 -48.22
C THR A 150 31.87 -19.06 -48.75
N PRO A 151 31.81 -20.31 -48.24
CA PRO A 151 31.82 -21.47 -49.13
C PRO A 151 30.64 -22.45 -48.93
N SER A 152 30.45 -23.26 -49.97
CA SER A 152 29.30 -24.13 -50.34
C SER A 152 29.28 -25.51 -49.61
N PRO A 153 28.34 -26.43 -49.91
CA PRO A 153 27.58 -27.19 -48.91
C PRO A 153 28.26 -28.50 -48.49
N THR A 154 27.85 -29.06 -47.34
CA THR A 154 28.25 -30.42 -46.94
C THR A 154 27.06 -31.22 -46.40
N VAL A 155 27.05 -32.46 -46.88
CA VAL A 155 26.14 -33.62 -46.84
C VAL A 155 25.19 -33.79 -45.64
N THR A 156 23.95 -34.15 -45.97
CA THR A 156 22.86 -34.63 -45.11
C THR A 156 23.15 -36.01 -44.50
N PRO A 157 23.01 -36.21 -43.17
CA PRO A 157 22.85 -37.54 -42.60
C PRO A 157 21.38 -37.98 -42.53
N THR A 158 21.18 -39.27 -42.82
CA THR A 158 19.96 -40.08 -42.85
C THR A 158 19.15 -40.03 -41.54
N PRO A 159 17.80 -40.09 -41.58
CA PRO A 159 16.95 -39.95 -40.40
C PRO A 159 17.01 -41.18 -39.48
N ILE A 160 17.15 -40.93 -38.18
CA ILE A 160 16.90 -41.92 -37.12
C ILE A 160 15.39 -41.93 -36.84
N VAL A 161 14.79 -43.12 -36.90
CA VAL A 161 13.38 -43.37 -36.58
C VAL A 161 13.12 -43.03 -35.11
N SER A 162 12.36 -41.97 -34.86
CA SER A 162 11.85 -41.62 -33.54
C SER A 162 10.57 -42.40 -33.27
N VAL A 163 10.59 -43.25 -32.24
CA VAL A 163 9.40 -43.92 -31.72
C VAL A 163 8.46 -42.88 -31.12
N THR A 164 7.24 -42.81 -31.65
CA THR A 164 6.17 -41.94 -31.16
C THR A 164 5.70 -42.40 -29.77
N PRO A 165 5.84 -41.61 -28.69
CA PRO A 165 5.12 -41.89 -27.47
C PRO A 165 3.62 -41.62 -27.69
N THR A 166 2.80 -42.60 -27.30
CA THR A 166 1.34 -42.54 -27.23
C THR A 166 0.88 -41.22 -26.61
N PRO A 167 -0.12 -40.51 -27.19
CA PRO A 167 -0.62 -39.28 -26.61
C PRO A 167 -1.31 -39.60 -25.29
N THR A 168 -0.65 -39.28 -24.18
CA THR A 168 -1.33 -39.15 -22.89
C THR A 168 -2.35 -38.04 -23.06
N VAL A 169 -3.62 -38.37 -22.86
CA VAL A 169 -4.72 -37.41 -22.87
C VAL A 169 -4.36 -36.30 -21.91
N SER A 170 -4.05 -35.10 -22.44
CA SER A 170 -3.86 -33.91 -21.63
C SER A 170 -5.13 -33.73 -20.81
N PRO A 171 -5.08 -33.65 -19.47
CA PRO A 171 -6.21 -33.15 -18.74
C PRO A 171 -6.58 -31.78 -19.33
N ALA A 172 -7.88 -31.50 -19.42
CA ALA A 172 -8.38 -30.19 -19.80
C ALA A 172 -7.64 -29.11 -18.99
N PRO A 173 -7.42 -27.90 -19.54
CA PRO A 173 -6.71 -26.84 -18.82
C PRO A 173 -7.39 -26.64 -17.47
N ILE A 174 -6.69 -26.95 -16.38
CA ILE A 174 -7.07 -26.47 -15.06
C ILE A 174 -6.93 -24.96 -15.20
N VAL A 175 -8.05 -24.24 -15.32
CA VAL A 175 -8.04 -22.79 -15.18
C VAL A 175 -7.42 -22.54 -13.80
N PRO A 176 -6.22 -21.96 -13.71
CA PRO A 176 -5.62 -21.72 -12.41
C PRO A 176 -6.57 -20.83 -11.64
N GLN A 177 -6.97 -21.25 -10.44
CA GLN A 177 -7.81 -20.45 -9.57
C GLN A 177 -7.19 -19.05 -9.43
N GLN A 178 -7.93 -18.01 -9.76
CA GLN A 178 -7.43 -16.63 -9.66
C GLN A 178 -7.01 -16.35 -8.22
N ARG A 179 -5.81 -15.77 -8.07
CA ARG A 179 -5.25 -15.47 -6.75
C ARG A 179 -6.02 -14.30 -6.12
N ILE A 180 -6.26 -14.38 -4.82
CA ILE A 180 -6.66 -13.24 -4.01
C ILE A 180 -5.61 -13.12 -2.93
N VAL A 181 -4.69 -12.18 -3.14
CA VAL A 181 -3.50 -11.93 -2.31
C VAL A 181 -3.80 -10.75 -1.39
N GLY A 182 -3.96 -11.01 -0.10
CA GLY A 182 -4.20 -9.96 0.89
C GLY A 182 -2.91 -9.55 1.61
N TYR A 183 -2.56 -8.27 1.60
CA TYR A 183 -1.50 -7.78 2.48
C TYR A 183 -2.07 -7.55 3.89
N TYR A 184 -1.52 -8.28 4.86
CA TYR A 184 -1.68 -8.00 6.28
C TYR A 184 -0.48 -7.20 6.74
N ALA A 185 -0.68 -5.93 7.06
CA ALA A 185 0.38 -5.15 7.66
C ALA A 185 0.49 -5.42 9.17
N ALA A 186 1.72 -5.69 9.61
CA ALA A 186 2.10 -6.02 10.96
C ALA A 186 1.49 -5.04 11.97
N TRP A 187 1.60 -3.74 11.66
CA TRP A 187 1.10 -2.65 12.51
C TRP A 187 -0.40 -2.65 12.71
N ALA A 188 -1.19 -3.37 11.90
CA ALA A 188 -2.62 -3.54 12.15
C ALA A 188 -2.90 -4.16 13.53
N ALA A 189 -1.96 -4.96 14.05
CA ALA A 189 -2.04 -5.55 15.38
C ALA A 189 -2.06 -4.48 16.49
N TYR A 190 -1.43 -3.32 16.30
CA TYR A 190 -1.48 -2.22 17.28
C TYR A 190 -2.88 -1.63 17.44
N SER A 191 -3.71 -1.76 16.40
CA SER A 191 -5.12 -1.35 16.41
C SER A 191 -6.07 -2.51 16.79
N GLY A 192 -5.52 -3.64 17.25
CA GLY A 192 -6.29 -4.82 17.64
C GLY A 192 -6.78 -5.69 16.48
N PHE A 193 -6.41 -5.38 15.23
CA PHE A 193 -6.74 -6.21 14.07
C PHE A 193 -5.65 -7.26 13.87
N TYR A 194 -5.85 -8.46 14.41
CA TYR A 194 -4.86 -9.55 14.38
C TYR A 194 -5.04 -10.48 13.16
N PRO A 195 -4.02 -11.28 12.77
CA PRO A 195 -4.11 -12.11 11.56
C PRO A 195 -5.26 -13.12 11.58
N ASN A 196 -5.60 -13.67 12.75
CA ASN A 196 -6.71 -14.62 12.90
C ASN A 196 -8.11 -13.98 12.76
N MET A 197 -8.20 -12.66 12.57
CA MET A 197 -9.44 -11.95 12.23
C MET A 197 -9.64 -11.82 10.71
N VAL A 198 -8.61 -12.12 9.91
CA VAL A 198 -8.70 -12.14 8.45
C VAL A 198 -9.60 -13.29 8.00
N ASP A 199 -10.50 -13.01 7.07
CA ASP A 199 -11.38 -14.00 6.45
C ASP A 199 -10.63 -14.84 5.42
N ALA A 200 -9.82 -15.78 5.92
CA ALA A 200 -8.95 -16.63 5.09
C ALA A 200 -9.70 -17.46 4.05
N GLY A 201 -10.98 -17.78 4.27
CA GLY A 201 -11.81 -18.49 3.28
C GLY A 201 -12.08 -17.68 2.00
N LYS A 202 -11.69 -16.40 1.99
CA LYS A 202 -11.76 -15.50 0.83
C LYS A 202 -10.42 -15.18 0.20
N LEU A 203 -9.32 -15.67 0.75
CA LEU A 203 -7.97 -15.41 0.28
C LEU A 203 -7.31 -16.71 -0.14
N THR A 204 -6.47 -16.63 -1.17
CA THR A 204 -5.56 -17.74 -1.51
C THR A 204 -4.19 -17.51 -0.90
N HIS A 205 -3.77 -16.25 -0.76
CA HIS A 205 -2.49 -15.87 -0.19
C HIS A 205 -2.66 -14.72 0.81
N ILE A 206 -1.83 -14.73 1.86
CA ILE A 206 -1.61 -13.58 2.74
C ILE A 206 -0.13 -13.20 2.66
N ASN A 207 0.15 -11.99 2.21
CA ASN A 207 1.47 -11.38 2.32
C ASN A 207 1.55 -10.67 3.68
N TYR A 208 2.46 -11.11 4.55
CA TYR A 208 2.74 -10.42 5.81
C TYR A 208 3.71 -9.27 5.56
N ALA A 209 3.25 -8.04 5.72
CA ALA A 209 4.00 -6.82 5.52
C ALA A 209 4.42 -6.21 6.88
N PHE A 210 5.67 -5.95 7.19
CA PHE A 210 6.86 -6.26 6.41
C PHE A 210 7.93 -6.83 7.33
N ALA A 211 8.80 -7.66 6.76
CA ALA A 211 10.15 -7.82 7.25
C ALA A 211 11.05 -6.71 6.71
N ASN A 212 12.16 -6.46 7.39
CA ASN A 212 13.16 -5.46 6.99
C ASN A 212 14.48 -6.14 6.61
N ILE A 213 15.46 -5.38 6.15
CA ILE A 213 16.82 -5.81 5.85
C ILE A 213 17.76 -5.19 6.88
N GLY A 214 18.52 -6.03 7.58
CA GLY A 214 19.54 -5.60 8.53
C GLY A 214 20.77 -5.01 7.85
N SER A 215 21.59 -4.30 8.62
CA SER A 215 22.88 -3.78 8.14
C SER A 215 23.87 -4.87 7.72
N ASP A 216 23.61 -6.12 8.12
CA ASP A 216 24.35 -7.32 7.73
C ASP A 216 23.82 -7.96 6.42
N LEU A 217 22.94 -7.25 5.69
CA LEU A 217 22.33 -7.67 4.43
C LEU A 217 21.40 -8.88 4.55
N LYS A 218 20.95 -9.21 5.77
CA LYS A 218 20.03 -10.32 6.02
C LYS A 218 18.61 -9.80 6.26
N ILE A 219 17.61 -10.63 5.97
CA ILE A 219 16.25 -10.38 6.42
C ILE A 219 16.20 -10.32 7.96
N THR A 220 15.42 -9.39 8.50
CA THR A 220 15.15 -9.25 9.93
C THR A 220 13.68 -8.96 10.19
N LEU A 221 13.25 -9.12 11.44
CA LEU A 221 11.92 -8.74 11.89
C LEU A 221 11.70 -7.23 11.67
N GLY A 222 10.52 -6.86 11.20
CA GLY A 222 10.14 -5.45 11.03
C GLY A 222 9.63 -4.84 12.32
N TYR A 223 8.81 -5.59 13.05
CA TYR A 223 8.16 -5.18 14.30
C TYR A 223 8.39 -6.26 15.37
N PRO A 224 9.59 -6.36 15.97
CA PRO A 224 9.99 -7.48 16.83
C PRO A 224 9.08 -7.73 18.05
N ASP A 225 8.38 -6.70 18.51
CA ASP A 225 7.43 -6.75 19.63
C ASP A 225 6.11 -7.45 19.29
N ILE A 226 5.72 -7.50 18.01
CA ILE A 226 4.43 -8.08 17.57
C ILE A 226 4.58 -9.19 16.51
N ASP A 227 5.70 -9.24 15.78
CA ASP A 227 5.88 -10.15 14.64
C ASP A 227 5.71 -11.61 15.04
N LEU A 228 6.35 -12.05 16.13
CA LEU A 228 6.26 -13.45 16.55
C LEU A 228 4.84 -13.85 16.98
N ILE A 229 4.08 -12.92 17.55
CA ILE A 229 2.66 -13.13 17.91
C ILE A 229 1.83 -13.26 16.63
N ASN A 230 2.06 -12.39 15.66
CA ASN A 230 1.36 -12.44 14.38
C ASN A 230 1.69 -13.70 13.58
N PHE A 231 2.96 -14.13 13.56
CA PHE A 231 3.38 -15.35 12.87
C PHE A 231 2.71 -16.59 13.46
N ALA A 232 2.60 -16.68 14.79
CA ALA A 232 1.87 -17.77 15.44
C ALA A 232 0.39 -17.80 14.98
N LYS A 233 -0.26 -16.65 14.93
CA LYS A 233 -1.66 -16.52 14.48
C LYS A 233 -1.86 -16.84 13.00
N LEU A 234 -0.91 -16.44 12.14
CA LEU A 234 -0.92 -16.83 10.72
C LEU A 234 -0.79 -18.34 10.56
N ASN A 235 0.10 -18.97 11.34
CA ASN A 235 0.27 -20.42 11.32
C ASN A 235 -0.97 -21.16 11.84
N GLU A 236 -1.69 -20.62 12.83
CA GLU A 236 -3.01 -21.13 13.24
C GLU A 236 -4.03 -21.03 12.10
N LEU A 237 -4.07 -19.88 11.41
CA LEU A 237 -4.98 -19.65 10.30
C LEU A 237 -4.74 -20.65 9.16
N LYS A 238 -3.48 -20.98 8.85
CA LYS A 238 -3.13 -22.03 7.88
C LYS A 238 -3.56 -23.43 8.29
N LYS A 239 -3.51 -23.77 9.59
CA LYS A 239 -4.01 -25.06 10.07
C LYS A 239 -5.51 -25.20 9.82
N LEU A 240 -6.26 -24.10 9.93
CA LEU A 240 -7.70 -24.06 9.65
C LEU A 240 -8.02 -23.96 8.15
N ASN A 241 -7.07 -23.47 7.34
CA ASN A 241 -7.23 -23.26 5.90
C ASN A 241 -6.02 -23.87 5.16
N PRO A 242 -5.98 -25.19 4.93
CA PRO A 242 -4.78 -25.87 4.41
C PRO A 242 -4.32 -25.43 3.01
N GLU A 243 -5.22 -24.82 2.23
CA GLU A 243 -4.92 -24.26 0.92
C GLU A 243 -4.32 -22.85 0.98
N LEU A 244 -4.47 -22.16 2.11
CA LEU A 244 -3.91 -20.82 2.31
C LEU A 244 -2.39 -20.87 2.26
N ARG A 245 -1.80 -19.86 1.60
CA ARG A 245 -0.35 -19.64 1.59
C ARG A 245 -0.02 -18.34 2.30
N THR A 246 0.94 -18.38 3.22
CA THR A 246 1.44 -17.18 3.90
C THR A 246 2.84 -16.87 3.41
N ILE A 247 3.06 -15.65 2.94
CA ILE A 247 4.31 -15.21 2.34
C ILE A 247 4.86 -14.05 3.16
N ILE A 248 6.15 -14.05 3.47
CA ILE A 248 6.78 -12.89 4.11
C ILE A 248 7.11 -11.85 3.03
N SER A 249 6.57 -10.64 3.16
CA SER A 249 6.90 -9.52 2.29
C SER A 249 8.01 -8.69 2.92
N ILE A 250 9.07 -8.43 2.17
CA ILE A 250 10.28 -7.75 2.64
C ILE A 250 10.34 -6.38 1.97
N GLY A 251 10.52 -5.32 2.75
CA GLY A 251 10.67 -3.97 2.24
C GLY A 251 9.42 -3.10 2.39
N GLY A 252 8.83 -2.71 1.27
CA GLY A 252 7.82 -1.66 1.15
C GLY A 252 8.45 -0.27 1.20
N TRP A 253 7.60 0.75 1.15
CA TRP A 253 7.99 2.17 1.03
C TRP A 253 9.11 2.61 1.98
N SER A 254 9.04 2.22 3.25
CA SER A 254 9.96 2.69 4.30
C SER A 254 11.23 1.85 4.45
N TRP A 255 11.24 0.60 3.98
CA TRP A 255 12.31 -0.36 4.24
C TRP A 255 12.97 -0.90 2.98
N SER A 256 12.83 -0.16 1.88
CA SER A 256 13.49 -0.47 0.61
C SER A 256 14.94 0.02 0.49
N GLY A 257 15.45 0.76 1.48
CA GLY A 257 16.73 1.48 1.39
C GLY A 257 17.97 0.59 1.19
N SER A 258 17.93 -0.66 1.65
CA SER A 258 19.06 -1.60 1.56
C SER A 258 19.02 -2.52 0.35
N PHE A 259 17.95 -2.50 -0.47
CA PHE A 259 17.83 -3.46 -1.57
C PHE A 259 18.93 -3.30 -2.63
N SER A 260 19.33 -2.06 -2.94
CA SER A 260 20.42 -1.82 -3.89
C SER A 260 21.73 -2.47 -3.42
N ASP A 261 21.97 -2.53 -2.10
CA ASP A 261 23.16 -3.18 -1.53
C ASP A 261 23.04 -4.71 -1.51
N VAL A 262 21.88 -5.27 -1.14
CA VAL A 262 21.70 -6.74 -1.17
C VAL A 262 21.80 -7.27 -2.61
N ALA A 263 21.30 -6.52 -3.60
CA ALA A 263 21.29 -6.92 -4.99
C ALA A 263 22.66 -6.81 -5.70
N LEU A 264 23.60 -6.04 -5.14
CA LEU A 264 24.79 -5.54 -5.82
C LEU A 264 25.76 -6.62 -6.32
N THR A 265 26.06 -7.62 -5.50
CA THR A 265 27.08 -8.65 -5.78
C THR A 265 26.49 -10.04 -5.59
N ASP A 266 27.12 -11.06 -6.17
CA ASP A 266 26.67 -12.45 -5.95
C ASP A 266 26.76 -12.86 -4.47
N ALA A 267 27.80 -12.39 -3.77
CA ALA A 267 27.97 -12.61 -2.34
C ALA A 267 26.85 -11.97 -1.51
N SER A 268 26.51 -10.69 -1.77
CA SER A 268 25.44 -10.00 -1.06
C SER A 268 24.06 -10.63 -1.33
N ARG A 269 23.80 -11.02 -2.59
CA ARG A 269 22.57 -11.72 -2.96
C ARG A 269 22.46 -13.07 -2.27
N THR A 270 23.58 -13.80 -2.18
CA THR A 270 23.64 -15.10 -1.51
C THR A 270 23.38 -14.97 -0.01
N ILE A 271 24.01 -13.99 0.66
CA ILE A 271 23.76 -13.70 2.09
C ILE A 271 22.27 -13.45 2.34
N PHE A 272 21.67 -12.57 1.53
CA PHE A 272 20.26 -12.24 1.67
C PHE A 272 19.35 -13.44 1.39
N ALA A 273 19.57 -14.14 0.27
CA ALA A 273 18.74 -15.28 -0.12
C ALA A 273 18.82 -16.45 0.88
N ASP A 274 20.01 -16.77 1.38
CA ASP A 274 20.18 -17.79 2.44
C ASP A 274 19.44 -17.37 3.71
N SER A 275 19.54 -16.10 4.12
CA SER A 275 18.80 -15.60 5.29
C SER A 275 17.28 -15.63 5.10
N CYS A 276 16.78 -15.43 3.88
CA CYS A 276 15.36 -15.57 3.56
C CYS A 276 14.90 -17.02 3.70
N VAL A 277 15.68 -17.98 3.21
CA VAL A 277 15.41 -19.41 3.39
C VAL A 277 15.38 -19.78 4.88
N ASP A 278 16.35 -19.30 5.66
CA ASP A 278 16.38 -19.52 7.12
C ASP A 278 15.14 -18.92 7.79
N PHE A 279 14.73 -17.72 7.39
CA PHE A 279 13.58 -17.03 7.98
C PHE A 279 12.26 -17.76 7.72
N ILE A 280 12.00 -18.13 6.46
CA ILE A 280 10.74 -18.80 6.10
C ILE A 280 10.66 -20.19 6.74
N THR A 281 11.78 -20.90 6.85
CA THR A 281 11.80 -22.23 7.46
C THR A 281 11.69 -22.15 8.98
N LYS A 282 12.30 -21.13 9.61
CA LYS A 282 12.19 -20.88 11.04
C LYS A 282 10.77 -20.49 11.46
N TYR A 283 10.11 -19.60 10.72
CA TYR A 283 8.81 -19.03 11.11
C TYR A 283 7.61 -19.66 10.39
N GLY A 284 7.88 -20.61 9.49
CA GLY A 284 6.85 -21.43 8.84
C GLY A 284 6.15 -20.71 7.69
N PHE A 285 6.80 -19.82 6.96
CA PHE A 285 6.24 -19.20 5.75
C PHE A 285 6.33 -20.13 4.52
N ASP A 286 5.46 -19.90 3.54
CA ASP A 286 5.35 -20.69 2.30
C ASP A 286 6.08 -20.03 1.13
N GLY A 287 6.69 -18.87 1.35
CA GLY A 287 7.42 -18.14 0.32
C GLY A 287 7.91 -16.77 0.76
N VAL A 288 8.53 -16.07 -0.18
CA VAL A 288 9.09 -14.73 -0.04
C VAL A 288 8.48 -13.81 -1.10
N ASP A 289 8.12 -12.61 -0.70
CA ASP A 289 7.70 -11.51 -1.57
C ASP A 289 8.70 -10.36 -1.43
N ILE A 290 9.23 -9.88 -2.55
CA ILE A 290 10.14 -8.73 -2.57
C ILE A 290 9.36 -7.48 -2.95
N ASP A 291 9.29 -6.53 -2.02
CA ASP A 291 8.66 -5.22 -2.24
C ASP A 291 9.74 -4.14 -2.23
N TRP A 292 10.52 -4.09 -3.31
CA TRP A 292 11.56 -3.07 -3.51
C TRP A 292 10.96 -1.86 -4.21
N GLU A 293 10.88 -0.75 -3.47
CA GLU A 293 10.37 0.54 -3.94
C GLU A 293 11.47 1.61 -4.06
N TYR A 294 12.11 1.81 -5.22
CA TYR A 294 12.08 0.99 -6.43
C TYR A 294 13.49 0.81 -6.99
N PRO A 295 13.76 -0.23 -7.81
CA PRO A 295 15.01 -0.33 -8.55
C PRO A 295 15.31 0.94 -9.35
N VAL A 296 16.55 1.41 -9.30
CA VAL A 296 17.12 2.57 -10.03
C VAL A 296 16.58 3.94 -9.59
N SER A 297 15.27 4.15 -9.48
CA SER A 297 14.69 5.47 -9.19
C SER A 297 13.31 5.42 -8.57
N GLY A 298 12.95 6.45 -7.81
CA GLY A 298 11.70 6.51 -7.05
C GLY A 298 11.87 6.03 -5.62
N GLY A 299 10.77 5.91 -4.87
CA GLY A 299 10.82 5.62 -3.44
C GLY A 299 11.33 6.80 -2.60
N LEU A 300 11.64 6.52 -1.33
CA LEU A 300 12.18 7.53 -0.41
C LEU A 300 13.52 8.08 -0.90
N ALA A 301 13.74 9.38 -0.67
CA ALA A 301 15.00 10.06 -1.05
C ALA A 301 16.23 9.47 -0.34
N THR A 302 16.03 8.78 0.78
CA THR A 302 17.08 8.08 1.54
C THR A 302 17.48 6.73 0.94
N ASN A 303 16.74 6.21 -0.03
CA ASN A 303 17.05 4.90 -0.61
C ASN A 303 18.33 4.98 -1.44
N VAL A 304 19.20 3.98 -1.29
CA VAL A 304 20.34 3.80 -2.18
C VAL A 304 19.81 3.40 -3.56
N ARG A 305 20.32 4.07 -4.60
CA ARG A 305 19.86 3.90 -5.99
C ARG A 305 21.07 3.79 -6.91
N ARG A 306 21.08 2.78 -7.76
CA ARG A 306 22.12 2.56 -8.78
C ARG A 306 21.46 2.25 -10.10
N THR A 307 22.04 2.73 -11.20
CA THR A 307 21.56 2.36 -12.56
C THR A 307 21.65 0.85 -12.80
N ALA A 308 22.65 0.20 -12.19
CA ALA A 308 22.81 -1.26 -12.21
C ALA A 308 21.66 -2.02 -11.50
N ASP A 309 20.83 -1.36 -10.70
CA ASP A 309 19.69 -1.99 -10.02
C ASP A 309 18.71 -2.64 -11.01
N LYS A 310 18.65 -2.16 -12.25
CA LYS A 310 17.86 -2.78 -13.32
C LYS A 310 18.22 -4.26 -13.52
N GLN A 311 19.50 -4.56 -13.69
CA GLN A 311 19.99 -5.94 -13.84
C GLN A 311 20.13 -6.63 -12.48
N ASN A 312 20.55 -5.91 -11.45
CA ASN A 312 20.77 -6.50 -10.12
C ASN A 312 19.47 -7.01 -9.51
N PHE A 313 18.32 -6.37 -9.78
CA PHE A 313 17.03 -6.90 -9.35
C PHE A 313 16.74 -8.26 -10.00
N THR A 314 16.99 -8.42 -11.31
CA THR A 314 16.87 -9.72 -12.00
C THR A 314 17.77 -10.78 -11.38
N LEU A 315 19.03 -10.44 -11.10
CA LEU A 315 20.00 -11.36 -10.49
C LEU A 315 19.63 -11.71 -9.04
N LEU A 316 19.04 -10.77 -8.29
CA LEU A 316 18.53 -11.01 -6.94
C LEU A 316 17.38 -12.03 -6.98
N MET A 317 16.41 -11.84 -7.87
CA MET A 317 15.28 -12.76 -8.01
C MET A 317 15.72 -14.15 -8.49
N GLN A 318 16.71 -14.21 -9.40
CA GLN A 318 17.33 -15.48 -9.80
C GLN A 318 17.96 -16.21 -8.61
N LYS A 319 18.75 -15.50 -7.79
CA LYS A 319 19.42 -16.10 -6.62
C LYS A 319 18.42 -16.55 -5.56
N LEU A 320 17.36 -15.78 -5.32
CA LEU A 320 16.27 -16.19 -4.43
C LEU A 320 15.60 -17.48 -4.93
N ARG A 321 15.26 -17.55 -6.23
CA ARG A 321 14.64 -18.75 -6.82
C ARG A 321 15.53 -19.99 -6.65
N GLU A 322 16.82 -19.87 -6.95
CA GLU A 322 17.83 -20.94 -6.77
C GLU A 322 17.82 -21.48 -5.33
N LYS A 323 17.88 -20.60 -4.33
CA LYS A 323 17.93 -21.00 -2.92
C LYS A 323 16.60 -21.58 -2.42
N LEU A 324 15.48 -21.01 -2.86
CA LEU A 324 14.15 -21.50 -2.54
C LEU A 324 13.87 -22.87 -3.17
N ASP A 325 14.34 -23.13 -4.39
CA ASP A 325 14.20 -24.42 -5.07
C ASP A 325 15.05 -25.50 -4.40
N ALA A 326 16.29 -25.17 -4.06
CA ALA A 326 17.17 -26.09 -3.32
C ALA A 326 16.55 -26.49 -1.96
N ARG A 327 16.00 -25.51 -1.22
CA ARG A 327 15.29 -25.79 0.03
C ARG A 327 14.01 -26.58 -0.21
N GLY A 328 13.25 -26.22 -1.23
CA GLY A 328 12.00 -26.88 -1.58
C GLY A 328 12.19 -28.36 -1.94
N ALA A 329 13.24 -28.69 -2.67
CA ALA A 329 13.62 -30.07 -2.97
C ALA A 329 13.95 -30.88 -1.70
N ALA A 330 14.62 -30.26 -0.72
CA ALA A 330 14.93 -30.91 0.56
C ALA A 330 13.68 -31.11 1.44
N ASP A 331 12.74 -30.17 1.41
CA ASP A 331 11.51 -30.22 2.21
C ASP A 331 10.36 -30.97 1.52
N GLY A 332 10.50 -31.34 0.24
CA GLY A 332 9.43 -31.96 -0.55
C GLY A 332 8.26 -31.01 -0.86
N LYS A 333 8.51 -29.70 -0.99
CA LYS A 333 7.48 -28.70 -1.33
C LYS A 333 8.03 -27.56 -2.18
N GLN A 334 7.17 -26.87 -2.91
CA GLN A 334 7.56 -25.66 -3.65
C GLN A 334 7.36 -24.41 -2.79
N TYR A 335 8.40 -23.61 -2.62
CA TYR A 335 8.30 -22.29 -2.01
C TYR A 335 7.95 -21.23 -3.05
N ILE A 336 7.06 -20.31 -2.69
CA ILE A 336 6.61 -19.22 -3.56
C ILE A 336 7.66 -18.10 -3.57
N LEU A 337 7.92 -17.55 -4.75
CA LEU A 337 8.64 -16.30 -4.93
C LEU A 337 7.75 -15.32 -5.72
N SER A 338 7.42 -14.20 -5.09
CA SER A 338 6.71 -13.09 -5.73
C SER A 338 7.45 -11.77 -5.52
N PHE A 339 6.94 -10.72 -6.16
CA PHE A 339 7.37 -9.35 -5.91
C PHE A 339 6.20 -8.39 -6.09
N ALA A 340 6.28 -7.23 -5.44
CA ALA A 340 5.44 -6.08 -5.73
C ALA A 340 6.22 -5.08 -6.61
N GLY A 341 5.55 -4.56 -7.65
CA GLY A 341 6.16 -3.62 -8.59
C GLY A 341 5.18 -2.57 -9.06
N ALA A 342 5.70 -1.40 -9.43
CA ALA A 342 4.86 -0.29 -9.90
C ALA A 342 4.34 -0.49 -11.34
N GLY A 343 3.24 0.20 -11.65
CA GLY A 343 2.61 0.19 -12.97
C GLY A 343 3.11 1.24 -13.97
N SER A 344 4.17 2.00 -13.65
CA SER A 344 4.57 3.19 -14.42
C SER A 344 5.60 2.90 -15.53
N TYR A 345 5.66 3.74 -16.57
CA TYR A 345 6.70 3.67 -17.61
C TYR A 345 8.12 3.68 -17.01
N SER A 346 8.34 4.48 -15.97
CA SER A 346 9.65 4.56 -15.30
C SER A 346 10.05 3.23 -14.70
N TYR A 347 9.13 2.54 -14.02
CA TYR A 347 9.40 1.24 -13.40
C TYR A 347 9.75 0.18 -14.46
N ILE A 348 8.98 0.13 -15.56
CA ILE A 348 9.23 -0.79 -16.67
C ILE A 348 10.60 -0.56 -17.30
N ASN A 349 11.00 0.71 -17.48
CA ASN A 349 12.30 1.03 -18.06
C ASN A 349 13.47 0.71 -17.13
N ASN A 350 13.22 0.68 -15.81
CA ASN A 350 14.20 0.45 -14.77
C ASN A 350 14.25 -1.01 -14.28
N THR A 351 13.46 -1.91 -14.86
CA THR A 351 13.45 -3.33 -14.51
C THR A 351 13.51 -4.19 -15.78
N GLU A 352 13.77 -5.49 -15.63
CA GLU A 352 13.77 -6.45 -16.74
C GLU A 352 12.63 -7.45 -16.57
N LEU A 353 11.38 -6.97 -16.54
CA LEU A 353 10.19 -7.81 -16.36
C LEU A 353 10.14 -9.02 -17.32
N ASN A 354 10.61 -8.83 -18.55
CA ASN A 354 10.71 -9.89 -19.55
C ASN A 354 11.65 -11.04 -19.14
N GLN A 355 12.66 -10.76 -18.32
CA GLN A 355 13.59 -11.75 -17.75
C GLN A 355 13.11 -12.27 -16.39
N LEU A 356 12.53 -11.40 -15.56
CA LEU A 356 12.06 -11.73 -14.21
C LEU A 356 10.99 -12.84 -14.18
N LYS A 357 10.12 -12.89 -15.20
CA LYS A 357 8.98 -13.82 -15.29
C LYS A 357 9.31 -15.31 -15.10
N GLN A 358 10.56 -15.71 -15.36
CA GLN A 358 11.02 -17.09 -15.24
C GLN A 358 11.36 -17.48 -13.79
N TYR A 359 11.64 -16.50 -12.93
CA TYR A 359 12.07 -16.72 -11.55
C TYR A 359 10.94 -16.61 -10.54
N VAL A 360 9.79 -16.05 -10.93
CA VAL A 360 8.69 -15.76 -10.00
C VAL A 360 7.46 -16.59 -10.30
N ASP A 361 6.71 -16.91 -9.26
CA ASP A 361 5.39 -17.55 -9.38
C ASP A 361 4.35 -16.54 -9.89
N TYR A 362 4.42 -15.30 -9.41
CA TYR A 362 3.59 -14.18 -9.86
C TYR A 362 4.22 -12.83 -9.46
N GLY A 363 3.75 -11.75 -10.09
CA GLY A 363 4.07 -10.37 -9.72
C GLY A 363 2.81 -9.61 -9.34
N ASN A 364 2.83 -8.95 -8.18
CA ASN A 364 1.82 -8.02 -7.74
C ASN A 364 2.09 -6.66 -8.38
N ILE A 365 1.14 -6.12 -9.15
CA ILE A 365 1.26 -4.79 -9.75
C ILE A 365 0.50 -3.77 -8.89
N MET A 366 1.20 -2.78 -8.35
CA MET A 366 0.61 -1.72 -7.53
C MET A 366 -0.11 -0.70 -8.43
N THR A 367 -1.35 -1.02 -8.79
CA THR A 367 -2.23 -0.20 -9.65
C THR A 367 -3.11 0.76 -8.86
N TYR A 368 -2.59 1.27 -7.77
CA TYR A 368 -3.16 2.32 -6.91
C TYR A 368 -2.07 3.35 -6.65
N ASP A 369 -2.37 4.39 -5.86
CA ASP A 369 -1.48 5.53 -5.68
C ASP A 369 -1.13 6.20 -7.01
N ILE A 370 -2.07 6.19 -7.95
CA ILE A 370 -1.94 6.92 -9.21
C ILE A 370 -2.00 8.42 -8.94
N HIS A 371 -2.93 8.84 -8.07
CA HIS A 371 -2.98 10.18 -7.51
C HIS A 371 -3.20 10.14 -6.01
N GLY A 372 -2.60 11.09 -5.30
CA GLY A 372 -2.59 11.08 -3.83
C GLY A 372 -2.25 12.41 -3.20
N THR A 373 -1.77 12.39 -1.97
CA THR A 373 -1.50 13.60 -1.17
C THR A 373 -0.24 14.36 -1.60
N TRP A 374 0.53 13.82 -2.54
CA TRP A 374 1.71 14.46 -3.10
C TRP A 374 1.39 15.32 -4.33
N ASP A 375 0.19 15.21 -4.90
CA ASP A 375 -0.23 15.97 -6.07
C ASP A 375 -0.74 17.36 -5.70
N THR A 376 -0.69 18.29 -6.65
CA THR A 376 -1.23 19.65 -6.48
C THR A 376 -2.76 19.67 -6.54
N TYR A 377 -3.37 18.72 -7.27
CA TYR A 377 -4.80 18.67 -7.49
C TYR A 377 -5.41 17.34 -7.03
N THR A 378 -6.66 17.40 -6.57
CA THR A 378 -7.49 16.24 -6.25
C THR A 378 -7.78 15.41 -7.49
N ASP A 379 -7.63 14.09 -7.39
CA ASP A 379 -7.88 13.16 -8.50
C ASP A 379 -8.09 11.74 -7.96
N PHE A 380 -8.22 10.74 -8.84
CA PHE A 380 -8.56 9.37 -8.48
C PHE A 380 -7.33 8.55 -8.05
N ASN A 381 -7.43 7.89 -6.89
CA ASN A 381 -6.41 6.97 -6.37
C ASN A 381 -6.12 5.79 -7.33
N ALA A 382 -7.18 5.14 -7.82
CA ALA A 382 -7.07 3.93 -8.65
C ALA A 382 -8.12 3.88 -9.77
N PRO A 383 -8.10 4.82 -10.74
CA PRO A 383 -9.01 4.79 -11.88
C PRO A 383 -8.75 3.55 -12.76
N LEU A 384 -9.78 2.73 -13.02
CA LEU A 384 -9.65 1.49 -13.79
C LEU A 384 -9.23 1.77 -15.24
N PHE A 385 -9.83 2.78 -15.86
CA PHE A 385 -9.51 3.20 -17.22
C PHE A 385 -9.20 4.70 -17.29
N SER A 386 -8.44 5.10 -18.31
CA SER A 386 -8.20 6.50 -18.62
C SER A 386 -9.48 7.19 -19.12
N ASN A 387 -9.61 8.48 -18.86
CA ASN A 387 -10.76 9.28 -19.27
C ASN A 387 -10.35 10.45 -20.18
N THR A 388 -11.36 11.10 -20.78
CA THR A 388 -11.20 12.24 -21.69
C THR A 388 -11.28 13.60 -21.01
N ASP A 389 -11.45 13.67 -19.69
CA ASP A 389 -11.61 14.95 -18.99
C ASP A 389 -10.35 15.81 -19.10
N SER A 390 -10.54 17.13 -19.11
CA SER A 390 -9.41 18.06 -18.99
C SER A 390 -8.89 18.03 -17.56
N SER A 391 -7.63 17.62 -17.37
CA SER A 391 -6.96 17.59 -16.07
C SER A 391 -5.72 18.50 -16.10
N PRO A 392 -5.47 19.27 -15.02
CA PRO A 392 -4.27 20.09 -14.89
C PRO A 392 -3.01 19.27 -14.54
N GLN A 393 -3.14 17.94 -14.39
CA GLN A 393 -2.04 17.03 -14.10
C GLN A 393 -2.05 15.82 -15.03
N TYR A 394 -1.00 14.99 -14.94
CA TYR A 394 -0.92 13.75 -15.70
C TYR A 394 -2.13 12.85 -15.38
N LYS A 395 -2.51 12.00 -16.32
CA LYS A 395 -3.53 10.98 -16.11
C LYS A 395 -2.93 9.62 -16.37
N TRP A 396 -3.38 8.64 -15.59
CA TRP A 396 -2.98 7.26 -15.70
C TRP A 396 -4.11 6.33 -15.28
N SER A 397 -4.02 5.04 -15.58
CA SER A 397 -5.00 4.06 -15.14
C SER A 397 -4.43 2.69 -14.80
N MET A 398 -5.26 1.88 -14.13
CA MET A 398 -4.96 0.47 -13.87
C MET A 398 -4.80 -0.32 -15.18
N ASP A 399 -5.66 -0.09 -16.18
CA ASP A 399 -5.57 -0.75 -17.47
C ASP A 399 -4.30 -0.40 -18.24
N GLU A 400 -3.87 0.87 -18.21
CA GLU A 400 -2.60 1.27 -18.79
C GLU A 400 -1.41 0.56 -18.11
N SER A 401 -1.41 0.51 -16.77
CA SER A 401 -0.39 -0.18 -15.98
C SER A 401 -0.27 -1.67 -16.35
N VAL A 402 -1.41 -2.38 -16.37
CA VAL A 402 -1.48 -3.79 -16.76
C VAL A 402 -1.02 -3.98 -18.21
N SER A 403 -1.48 -3.10 -19.12
CA SER A 403 -1.10 -3.14 -20.53
C SER A 403 0.40 -2.94 -20.73
N LEU A 404 1.08 -2.14 -19.89
CA LEU A 404 2.53 -2.00 -19.95
C LEU A 404 3.28 -3.25 -19.53
N TRP A 405 2.87 -3.90 -18.44
CA TRP A 405 3.45 -5.18 -18.02
C TRP A 405 3.27 -6.25 -19.09
N LEU A 406 2.08 -6.33 -19.70
CA LEU A 406 1.82 -7.27 -20.80
C LEU A 406 2.72 -6.99 -22.01
N LYS A 407 2.97 -5.72 -22.34
CA LYS A 407 3.86 -5.33 -23.45
C LYS A 407 5.33 -5.74 -23.23
N THR A 408 5.78 -5.95 -22.00
CA THR A 408 7.12 -6.52 -21.75
C THR A 408 7.17 -8.03 -22.01
N GLY A 409 6.04 -8.68 -22.27
CA GLY A 409 5.91 -10.13 -22.35
C GLY A 409 5.90 -10.81 -20.97
N PHE A 410 5.53 -10.09 -19.90
CA PHE A 410 5.21 -10.71 -18.61
C PHE A 410 3.86 -11.47 -18.75
N PRO A 411 3.74 -12.73 -18.31
CA PRO A 411 2.54 -13.54 -18.58
C PRO A 411 1.32 -13.02 -17.83
N ALA A 412 0.17 -12.93 -18.51
CA ALA A 412 -1.07 -12.41 -17.94
C ALA A 412 -1.50 -13.20 -16.68
N ASP A 413 -1.40 -14.52 -16.73
CA ASP A 413 -1.72 -15.46 -15.63
C ASP A 413 -0.78 -15.35 -14.41
N LYS A 414 0.33 -14.62 -14.56
CA LYS A 414 1.24 -14.25 -13.47
C LYS A 414 1.06 -12.81 -12.97
N ILE A 415 0.23 -11.98 -13.60
CA ILE A 415 -0.05 -10.61 -13.14
C ILE A 415 -1.17 -10.65 -12.10
N VAL A 416 -0.90 -10.14 -10.90
CA VAL A 416 -1.89 -10.00 -9.83
C VAL A 416 -2.15 -8.50 -9.62
N MET A 417 -3.34 -8.03 -10.00
CA MET A 417 -3.67 -6.60 -10.07
C MET A 417 -3.97 -6.00 -8.70
N GLY A 418 -3.29 -4.92 -8.32
CA GLY A 418 -3.45 -4.23 -7.04
C GLY A 418 -4.77 -3.46 -6.92
N VAL A 419 -5.45 -3.60 -5.80
CA VAL A 419 -6.72 -2.97 -5.48
C VAL A 419 -6.63 -2.34 -4.08
N PRO A 420 -6.86 -1.02 -3.93
CA PRO A 420 -6.70 -0.35 -2.65
C PRO A 420 -7.98 -0.48 -1.80
N PHE A 421 -7.82 -0.83 -0.53
CA PHE A 421 -8.88 -0.79 0.49
C PHE A 421 -8.87 0.52 1.30
N TYR A 422 -8.27 1.56 0.72
CA TYR A 422 -8.16 2.90 1.27
C TYR A 422 -8.36 3.92 0.16
N GLY A 423 -8.48 5.17 0.56
CA GLY A 423 -8.57 6.31 -0.32
C GLY A 423 -7.77 7.49 0.19
N TYR A 424 -8.03 8.65 -0.41
CA TYR A 424 -7.46 9.92 -0.01
C TYR A 424 -8.57 10.94 0.22
N VAL A 425 -8.50 11.64 1.35
CA VAL A 425 -9.39 12.75 1.70
C VAL A 425 -8.64 14.06 1.57
N TYR A 426 -9.31 15.06 1.00
CA TYR A 426 -8.78 16.39 0.74
C TYR A 426 -9.77 17.43 1.28
N SER A 427 -9.23 18.47 1.92
CA SER A 427 -9.99 19.53 2.58
C SER A 427 -9.68 20.90 1.98
N SER A 428 -10.60 21.84 2.17
CA SER A 428 -10.55 23.18 1.58
C SER A 428 -10.48 23.13 0.05
N VAL A 429 -11.20 22.17 -0.53
CA VAL A 429 -11.31 21.98 -1.97
C VAL A 429 -12.31 23.02 -2.49
N PRO A 430 -11.98 23.81 -3.52
CA PRO A 430 -12.93 24.69 -4.20
C PRO A 430 -14.20 23.94 -4.65
N ASN A 431 -15.36 24.58 -4.50
CA ASN A 431 -16.64 24.06 -4.96
C ASN A 431 -16.83 24.22 -6.47
N LEU A 432 -15.94 23.60 -7.24
CA LEU A 432 -15.92 23.57 -8.69
C LEU A 432 -15.73 22.12 -9.14
N ASN A 433 -16.37 21.75 -10.25
CA ASN A 433 -16.28 20.40 -10.83
C ASN A 433 -16.51 19.27 -9.81
N SER A 434 -17.41 19.48 -8.85
CA SER A 434 -17.69 18.54 -7.76
C SER A 434 -16.42 18.09 -7.00
N GLY A 435 -15.46 19.01 -6.85
CA GLY A 435 -14.20 18.80 -6.16
C GLY A 435 -13.15 18.04 -6.95
N LEU A 436 -13.40 17.64 -8.21
CA LEU A 436 -12.43 16.94 -9.05
C LEU A 436 -11.50 17.92 -9.78
N TYR A 437 -10.21 17.61 -9.87
CA TYR A 437 -9.17 18.45 -10.50
C TYR A 437 -9.00 19.83 -9.86
N GLN A 438 -9.22 19.93 -8.55
CA GLN A 438 -9.12 21.18 -7.80
C GLN A 438 -7.92 21.18 -6.86
N THR A 439 -7.39 22.37 -6.54
CA THR A 439 -6.39 22.50 -5.48
C THR A 439 -7.01 22.23 -4.11
N TYR A 440 -6.18 22.00 -3.10
CA TYR A 440 -6.63 21.75 -1.73
C TYR A 440 -5.60 22.31 -0.73
N ALA A 441 -6.00 22.46 0.53
CA ALA A 441 -5.10 22.98 1.58
C ALA A 441 -4.67 21.91 2.61
N GLY A 442 -5.42 20.81 2.71
CA GLY A 442 -5.08 19.70 3.58
C GLY A 442 -5.48 18.37 2.95
N SER A 443 -4.71 17.32 3.19
CA SER A 443 -4.98 15.99 2.67
C SER A 443 -4.41 14.91 3.60
N SER A 444 -4.99 13.71 3.54
CA SER A 444 -4.47 12.52 4.21
C SER A 444 -4.95 11.25 3.52
N SER A 445 -4.26 10.13 3.74
CA SER A 445 -4.86 8.82 3.47
C SER A 445 -6.02 8.58 4.45
N ILE A 446 -6.97 7.73 4.03
CA ILE A 446 -8.15 7.38 4.83
C ILE A 446 -8.57 5.94 4.52
N SER A 447 -8.86 5.16 5.56
CA SER A 447 -9.30 3.77 5.40
C SER A 447 -10.70 3.68 4.79
N TYR A 448 -10.98 2.63 4.01
CA TYR A 448 -12.35 2.38 3.57
C TYR A 448 -13.31 2.21 4.75
N GLY A 449 -12.87 1.58 5.84
CA GLY A 449 -13.65 1.44 7.07
C GLY A 449 -14.13 2.78 7.65
N ILE A 450 -13.26 3.80 7.66
CA ILE A 450 -13.64 5.16 8.10
C ILE A 450 -14.56 5.82 7.06
N ILE A 451 -14.27 5.65 5.76
CA ILE A 451 -15.13 6.15 4.67
C ILE A 451 -16.56 5.63 4.83
N ALA A 452 -16.71 4.31 4.97
CA ALA A 452 -17.99 3.64 5.12
C ALA A 452 -18.73 4.06 6.39
N ALA A 453 -18.04 4.15 7.53
CA ALA A 453 -18.64 4.49 8.81
C ALA A 453 -19.07 5.97 8.89
N THR A 454 -18.32 6.88 8.27
CA THR A 454 -18.44 8.32 8.53
C THR A 454 -19.06 9.10 7.37
N TYR A 455 -18.82 8.68 6.12
CA TYR A 455 -19.09 9.50 4.95
C TYR A 455 -20.18 8.93 4.03
N LEU A 456 -20.24 7.61 3.82
CA LEU A 456 -21.20 7.01 2.87
C LEU A 456 -22.67 7.25 3.21
N ASN A 457 -23.01 7.25 4.51
CA ASN A 457 -24.38 7.48 4.99
C ASN A 457 -24.61 8.93 5.46
N ASN A 458 -23.66 9.83 5.23
CA ASN A 458 -23.78 11.22 5.65
C ASN A 458 -24.47 12.04 4.54
N PRO A 459 -25.66 12.61 4.80
CA PRO A 459 -26.42 13.34 3.79
C PRO A 459 -25.74 14.63 3.30
N ALA A 460 -24.68 15.09 3.98
CA ALA A 460 -23.88 16.23 3.50
C ALA A 460 -22.99 15.86 2.31
N TYR A 461 -22.65 14.57 2.14
CA TYR A 461 -21.78 14.10 1.06
C TYR A 461 -22.61 13.54 -0.09
N VAL A 462 -22.27 13.95 -1.30
CA VAL A 462 -22.82 13.40 -2.54
C VAL A 462 -21.82 12.40 -3.09
N ARG A 463 -22.29 11.18 -3.37
CA ARG A 463 -21.52 10.18 -4.12
C ARG A 463 -21.64 10.46 -5.61
N TYR A 464 -20.49 10.67 -6.24
CA TYR A 464 -20.35 10.74 -7.68
C TYR A 464 -19.64 9.48 -8.20
N PHE A 465 -19.78 9.21 -9.49
CA PHE A 465 -19.16 8.05 -10.14
C PHE A 465 -18.64 8.44 -11.53
N HIS A 466 -17.35 8.24 -11.78
CA HIS A 466 -16.75 8.58 -13.07
C HIS A 466 -16.98 7.43 -14.05
N SER A 467 -17.86 7.60 -15.03
CA SER A 467 -18.35 6.50 -15.88
C SER A 467 -17.29 5.92 -16.82
N GLN A 468 -16.29 6.71 -17.25
CA GLN A 468 -15.19 6.17 -18.05
C GLN A 468 -14.13 5.49 -17.16
N SER A 469 -13.81 6.08 -16.01
CA SER A 469 -12.74 5.59 -15.12
C SER A 469 -13.20 4.47 -14.18
N MET A 470 -14.51 4.24 -14.08
CA MET A 470 -15.16 3.25 -13.23
C MET A 470 -14.80 3.35 -11.74
N VAL A 471 -14.75 4.58 -11.22
CA VAL A 471 -14.34 4.87 -9.83
C VAL A 471 -15.27 5.91 -9.18
N PRO A 472 -15.68 5.72 -7.92
CA PRO A 472 -16.48 6.70 -7.19
C PRO A 472 -15.62 7.79 -6.56
N TRP A 473 -16.26 8.90 -6.18
CA TRP A 473 -15.72 9.82 -5.19
C TRP A 473 -16.87 10.44 -4.38
N LEU A 474 -16.54 10.96 -3.19
CA LEU A 474 -17.49 11.74 -2.37
C LEU A 474 -17.10 13.21 -2.41
N PHE A 475 -18.11 14.08 -2.42
CA PHE A 475 -17.88 15.51 -2.28
C PHE A 475 -19.04 16.20 -1.56
N ASN A 476 -18.74 17.14 -0.67
CA ASN A 476 -19.75 17.91 0.10
C ASN A 476 -19.72 19.43 -0.17
N GLY A 477 -19.00 19.88 -1.19
CA GLY A 477 -18.77 21.31 -1.46
C GLY A 477 -17.42 21.83 -0.96
N SER A 478 -16.70 21.12 -0.09
CA SER A 478 -15.36 21.52 0.36
C SER A 478 -14.40 20.37 0.70
N VAL A 479 -14.92 19.16 0.86
CA VAL A 479 -14.13 17.95 1.15
C VAL A 479 -14.34 16.94 0.03
N PHE A 480 -13.25 16.57 -0.66
CA PHE A 480 -13.22 15.55 -1.70
C PHE A 480 -12.61 14.26 -1.15
N ILE A 481 -13.19 13.11 -1.48
CA ILE A 481 -12.67 11.80 -1.09
C ILE A 481 -12.63 10.89 -2.32
N SER A 482 -11.43 10.55 -2.77
CA SER A 482 -11.24 9.47 -3.76
C SER A 482 -11.14 8.14 -3.03
N TYR A 483 -11.88 7.13 -3.48
CA TYR A 483 -11.97 5.83 -2.81
C TYR A 483 -12.52 4.75 -3.75
N GLU A 484 -12.65 3.52 -3.23
CA GLU A 484 -13.32 2.39 -3.86
C GLU A 484 -14.60 2.02 -3.14
N ASP A 485 -15.59 1.46 -3.84
CA ASP A 485 -16.77 0.83 -3.22
C ASP A 485 -17.09 -0.52 -3.88
N GLU A 486 -18.16 -1.19 -3.45
CA GLU A 486 -18.52 -2.49 -4.02
C GLU A 486 -18.70 -2.46 -5.54
N GLN A 487 -19.17 -1.33 -6.10
CA GLN A 487 -19.40 -1.18 -7.53
C GLN A 487 -18.07 -1.12 -8.30
N SER A 488 -17.13 -0.25 -7.90
CA SER A 488 -15.82 -0.15 -8.58
C SER A 488 -14.99 -1.41 -8.40
N ILE A 489 -15.02 -2.03 -7.22
CA ILE A 489 -14.38 -3.32 -6.97
C ILE A 489 -14.97 -4.42 -7.87
N GLY A 490 -16.30 -4.43 -8.07
CA GLY A 490 -16.96 -5.35 -8.98
C GLY A 490 -16.46 -5.22 -10.42
N TYR A 491 -16.31 -3.98 -10.91
CA TYR A 491 -15.73 -3.74 -12.25
C TYR A 491 -14.27 -4.18 -12.35
N LYS A 492 -13.47 -3.97 -11.30
CA LYS A 492 -12.06 -4.42 -11.25
C LYS A 492 -11.94 -5.94 -11.26
N ALA A 493 -12.82 -6.65 -10.55
CA ALA A 493 -12.89 -8.10 -10.59
C ALA A 493 -13.26 -8.63 -11.98
N GLN A 494 -14.25 -8.01 -12.64
CA GLN A 494 -14.62 -8.32 -14.02
C GLN A 494 -13.47 -8.07 -15.00
N TYR A 495 -12.76 -6.94 -14.83
CA TYR A 495 -11.58 -6.60 -15.61
C TYR A 495 -10.51 -7.68 -15.50
N ILE A 496 -10.15 -8.09 -14.28
CA ILE A 496 -9.19 -9.16 -14.01
C ILE A 496 -9.57 -10.45 -14.77
N LYS A 497 -10.84 -10.87 -14.72
CA LYS A 497 -11.34 -12.03 -15.48
C LYS A 497 -11.23 -11.84 -16.98
N SER A 498 -11.70 -10.71 -17.51
CA SER A 498 -11.70 -10.42 -18.95
C SER A 498 -10.31 -10.38 -19.58
N LYS A 499 -9.30 -9.96 -18.81
CA LYS A 499 -7.90 -9.91 -19.25
C LYS A 499 -7.13 -11.21 -18.94
N SER A 500 -7.82 -12.20 -18.36
CA SER A 500 -7.22 -13.48 -17.93
C SER A 500 -6.01 -13.26 -17.01
N LEU A 501 -6.10 -12.27 -16.11
CA LEU A 501 -5.02 -11.99 -15.16
C LEU A 501 -4.97 -13.06 -14.06
N GLY A 502 -3.78 -13.22 -13.48
CA GLY A 502 -3.49 -14.16 -12.40
C GLY A 502 -4.21 -13.91 -11.08
N GLY A 503 -4.83 -12.74 -10.88
CA GLY A 503 -5.66 -12.46 -9.71
C GLY A 503 -5.70 -10.99 -9.27
N ALA A 504 -6.09 -10.78 -8.01
CA ALA A 504 -6.09 -9.49 -7.32
C ALA A 504 -5.13 -9.48 -6.11
N MET A 505 -4.49 -8.34 -5.91
CA MET A 505 -3.66 -7.99 -4.75
C MET A 505 -4.38 -6.90 -3.98
N ILE A 506 -4.44 -6.99 -2.65
CA ILE A 506 -5.15 -6.04 -1.79
C ILE A 506 -4.14 -5.32 -0.89
N TRP A 507 -4.16 -3.99 -0.92
CA TRP A 507 -3.46 -3.14 0.05
C TRP A 507 -4.46 -2.23 0.79
N GLU A 508 -4.65 -2.34 2.11
CA GLU A 508 -4.29 -3.47 2.98
C GLU A 508 -5.54 -3.97 3.73
N LEU A 509 -5.52 -5.22 4.19
CA LEU A 509 -6.71 -5.92 4.69
C LEU A 509 -7.40 -5.22 5.87
N SER A 510 -6.62 -4.60 6.76
CA SER A 510 -7.13 -3.90 7.95
C SER A 510 -7.95 -2.64 7.63
N GLN A 511 -7.82 -2.11 6.41
CA GLN A 511 -8.50 -0.89 5.99
C GLN A 511 -9.97 -1.14 5.62
N ASP A 512 -10.40 -2.41 5.50
CA ASP A 512 -11.78 -2.85 5.31
C ASP A 512 -12.21 -3.85 6.41
N PRO A 513 -12.34 -3.40 7.68
CA PRO A 513 -12.59 -4.29 8.81
C PRO A 513 -13.94 -5.03 8.72
N ASN A 514 -14.90 -4.47 7.97
CA ASN A 514 -16.22 -5.07 7.75
C ASN A 514 -16.28 -5.96 6.51
N ARG A 515 -15.16 -6.11 5.78
CA ARG A 515 -15.00 -6.99 4.61
C ARG A 515 -15.94 -6.64 3.46
N ILE A 516 -16.37 -5.39 3.34
CA ILE A 516 -17.33 -4.97 2.32
C ILE A 516 -16.68 -5.07 0.92
N LEU A 517 -15.48 -4.49 0.78
CA LEU A 517 -14.72 -4.55 -0.46
C LEU A 517 -14.19 -5.97 -0.70
N LEU A 518 -13.73 -6.66 0.35
CA LEU A 518 -13.28 -8.05 0.25
C LEU A 518 -14.40 -8.97 -0.28
N ASN A 519 -15.64 -8.80 0.20
CA ASN A 519 -16.79 -9.57 -0.27
C ASN A 519 -17.08 -9.28 -1.74
N SER A 520 -17.09 -8.01 -2.15
CA SER A 520 -17.31 -7.65 -3.56
C SER A 520 -16.24 -8.26 -4.47
N LEU A 521 -14.96 -8.14 -4.09
CA LEU A 521 -13.85 -8.66 -4.86
C LEU A 521 -13.91 -10.20 -4.99
N TYR A 522 -14.13 -10.89 -3.87
CA TYR A 522 -14.24 -12.34 -3.85
C TYR A 522 -15.40 -12.85 -4.71
N ASN A 523 -16.59 -12.27 -4.55
CA ASN A 523 -17.76 -12.65 -5.35
C ASN A 523 -17.57 -12.32 -6.83
N GLY A 524 -16.87 -11.22 -7.13
CA GLY A 524 -16.57 -10.80 -8.49
C GLY A 524 -15.56 -11.69 -9.20
N LEU A 525 -14.62 -12.31 -8.50
CA LEU A 525 -13.60 -13.19 -9.07
C LEU A 525 -14.03 -14.66 -9.16
N LYS A 526 -15.02 -15.07 -8.37
CA LYS A 526 -15.59 -16.41 -8.43
C LYS A 526 -16.51 -16.65 -9.63
#